data_AF-A0A2H1VU98-F1
#
_entry.id   AF-A0A2H1VU98-F1
#
_cell.length_a   1.000
_cell.length_b   1.000
_cell.length_c   1.000
_cell.angle_alpha   90.00
_cell.angle_beta   90.00
_cell.angle_gamma   90.00
#
_symmetry.space_group_name_H-M   'P 1'
#
loop_
_entity.id
_entity.type
_entity.pdbx_description
1 polymer ?
#
loop_
_entity_poly.entity_id
_entity_poly.type
_entity_poly.pdbx_seq_one_letter_code
_entity_poly.pdbx_strand_id
1 'polypeptide(L)'
;MLSPALDKVRRGVRFLLTKNHFVPTPAFRAGAPVNPLEVDTLDIAERHELALLEKQRPMNAVIDLGNSPVQQFYKGTTIFLTGGSGFLGKQFMEKIFRSCEIERIYILLRPKKGKTIAQRLTYILKDPLYETLRKKKPNFANDIVPIEGDVADVRLGLSDKDWDTLTKEVNVIVHLAATVRFDEHLKKAGLINVRGTREMLELGKQCKNLK
;
A
#
# COMPACT_ATOMS: atom_id res chain seq x y z
N MET A 1 39.78 24.34 -7.52
CA MET A 1 39.97 23.63 -6.23
C MET A 1 38.74 23.88 -5.36
N LEU A 2 37.87 22.90 -5.17
CA LEU A 2 36.73 23.01 -4.25
C LEU A 2 37.11 22.46 -2.87
N SER A 3 36.68 23.16 -1.83
CA SER A 3 37.02 22.93 -0.42
C SER A 3 36.56 21.55 0.12
N PRO A 4 37.35 20.87 0.98
CA PRO A 4 37.02 19.57 1.59
C PRO A 4 35.73 19.53 2.44
N ALA A 5 35.12 20.69 2.73
CA ALA A 5 33.92 20.80 3.57
C ALA A 5 32.63 20.31 2.88
N LEU A 6 32.55 20.37 1.53
CA LEU A 6 31.36 19.98 0.78
C LEU A 6 31.18 18.46 0.65
N ASP A 7 32.26 17.70 0.81
CA ASP A 7 32.25 16.23 0.66
C ASP A 7 31.90 15.49 1.97
N LYS A 8 31.91 16.20 3.10
CA LYS A 8 31.45 15.71 4.41
C LYS A 8 29.93 15.86 4.59
N VAL A 9 29.33 16.90 4.02
CA VAL A 9 27.87 17.13 4.08
C VAL A 9 27.09 16.11 3.25
N ARG A 10 27.63 15.69 2.09
CA ARG A 10 27.02 14.62 1.26
C ARG A 10 27.04 13.24 1.92
N ARG A 11 27.98 12.98 2.83
CA ARG A 11 28.04 11.71 3.60
C ARG A 11 27.16 11.71 4.85
N GLY A 12 26.87 12.88 5.43
CA GLY A 12 25.98 13.03 6.59
C GLY A 12 24.50 12.84 6.28
N VAL A 13 24.04 13.28 5.10
CA VAL A 13 22.61 13.19 4.71
C VAL A 13 22.23 11.78 4.25
N ARG A 14 23.20 10.93 3.88
CA ARG A 14 22.93 9.55 3.43
C ARG A 14 22.73 8.56 4.59
N PHE A 15 23.07 8.93 5.82
CA PHE A 15 22.99 8.04 6.98
C PHE A 15 21.74 8.23 7.85
N LEU A 16 20.85 9.16 7.50
CA LEU A 16 19.63 9.49 8.26
C LEU A 16 18.35 8.83 7.74
N LEU A 17 18.43 7.87 6.81
CA LEU A 17 17.22 7.21 6.25
C LEU A 17 17.11 5.70 6.49
N THR A 18 17.93 5.11 7.36
CA THR A 18 17.77 3.69 7.75
C THR A 18 18.21 3.45 9.18
N LYS A 19 17.41 3.91 10.14
CA LYS A 19 17.35 3.26 11.45
C LYS A 19 15.90 3.14 11.85
N ASN A 20 15.24 2.11 11.32
CA ASN A 20 14.07 1.52 11.97
C ASN A 20 14.55 0.89 13.28
N HIS A 21 14.70 1.71 14.31
CA HIS A 21 14.69 1.19 15.66
C HIS A 21 13.24 0.87 15.99
N PHE A 22 12.93 -0.42 15.97
CA PHE A 22 11.70 -0.95 16.51
C PHE A 22 11.73 -0.68 18.02
N VAL A 23 10.92 0.29 18.45
CA VAL A 23 10.58 0.46 19.87
C VAL A 23 9.42 -0.51 20.10
N PRO A 24 9.55 -1.54 20.95
CA PRO A 24 8.44 -2.42 21.26
C PRO A 24 7.41 -1.63 22.05
N THR A 25 6.36 -1.14 21.38
CA THR A 25 5.25 -0.46 22.05
C THR A 25 4.54 -1.46 22.97
N PRO A 26 4.28 -1.13 24.25
CA PRO A 26 3.42 -1.92 25.10
C PRO A 26 2.07 -2.16 24.39
N ALA A 27 1.55 -3.38 24.50
CA ALA A 27 0.34 -3.79 23.82
C ALA A 27 -0.89 -3.06 24.39
N PHE A 28 -1.13 -1.83 23.94
CA PHE A 28 -2.42 -1.18 24.11
C PHE A 28 -3.47 -1.99 23.35
N ARG A 29 -4.33 -2.67 24.10
CA ARG A 29 -5.50 -3.36 23.54
C ARG A 29 -6.38 -2.31 22.87
N ALA A 30 -6.53 -2.41 21.56
CA ALA A 30 -7.49 -1.61 20.81
C ALA A 30 -8.89 -1.83 21.42
N GLY A 31 -9.40 -0.82 22.15
CA GLY A 31 -10.74 -0.82 22.72
C GLY A 31 -10.84 -0.69 24.25
N ALA A 32 -9.75 -0.81 25.02
CA ALA A 32 -9.80 -0.61 26.47
C ALA A 32 -9.63 0.89 26.83
N PRO A 33 -10.35 1.42 27.84
CA PRO A 33 -10.02 2.72 28.42
C PRO A 33 -8.63 2.67 29.05
N VAL A 34 -7.81 3.69 28.77
CA VAL A 34 -6.44 3.81 29.32
C VAL A 34 -6.56 4.24 30.78
N ASN A 35 -5.95 3.51 31.71
CA ASN A 35 -5.99 3.89 33.13
C ASN A 35 -5.16 5.16 33.33
N PRO A 36 -5.69 6.25 33.93
CA PRO A 36 -4.95 7.49 34.15
C PRO A 36 -3.61 7.28 34.89
N LEU A 37 -3.53 6.29 35.78
CA LEU A 37 -2.32 5.97 36.53
C LEU A 37 -1.20 5.31 35.68
N GLU A 38 -1.54 4.69 34.54
CA GLU A 38 -0.56 4.12 33.61
C GLU A 38 0.06 5.19 32.72
N VAL A 39 -0.70 6.25 32.38
CA VAL A 39 -0.24 7.33 31.48
C VAL A 39 0.93 8.12 32.07
N ASP A 40 0.96 8.27 33.39
CA ASP A 40 2.03 8.98 34.10
C ASP A 40 3.39 8.24 34.09
N THR A 41 3.38 6.92 33.82
CA THR A 41 4.60 6.11 33.71
C THR A 41 5.20 6.03 32.30
N LEU A 42 4.46 6.50 31.29
CA LEU A 42 4.88 6.41 29.89
C LEU A 42 5.91 7.48 29.54
N ASP A 43 6.80 7.15 28.61
CA ASP A 43 7.76 8.11 28.06
C ASP A 43 7.07 9.11 27.12
N ILE A 44 7.84 10.13 26.68
CA ILE A 44 7.32 11.20 25.81
C ILE A 44 6.83 10.66 24.46
N ALA A 45 7.50 9.65 23.90
CA ALA A 45 7.14 9.06 22.62
C ALA A 45 5.86 8.23 22.73
N GLU A 46 5.74 7.42 23.78
CA GLU A 46 4.56 6.59 24.07
C GLU A 46 3.32 7.46 24.35
N ARG A 47 3.46 8.55 25.11
CA ARG A 47 2.37 9.51 25.32
C ARG A 47 1.93 10.18 24.02
N HIS A 48 2.88 10.53 23.16
CA HIS A 48 2.57 11.12 21.85
C HIS A 48 1.85 10.10 20.95
N GLU A 49 2.27 8.84 20.94
CA GLU A 49 1.61 7.77 20.19
C GLU A 49 0.17 7.53 20.69
N LEU A 50 -0.04 7.44 22.01
CA LEU A 50 -1.38 7.36 22.60
C LEU A 50 -2.26 8.53 22.19
N ALA A 51 -1.75 9.76 22.28
CA ALA A 51 -2.51 10.95 21.89
C ALA A 51 -2.91 10.91 20.40
N LEU A 52 -2.05 10.38 19.52
CA LEU A 52 -2.40 10.16 18.10
C LEU A 52 -3.48 9.09 17.93
N LEU A 53 -3.40 7.98 18.67
CA LEU A 53 -4.40 6.90 18.64
C LEU A 53 -5.75 7.38 19.16
N GLU A 54 -5.78 8.19 20.22
CA GLU A 54 -7.01 8.77 20.74
C GLU A 54 -7.67 9.72 19.75
N LYS A 55 -6.89 10.55 19.05
CA LYS A 55 -7.40 11.38 17.95
C LYS A 55 -8.03 10.56 16.83
N GLN A 56 -7.57 9.32 16.62
CA GLN A 56 -8.15 8.41 15.63
C GLN A 56 -9.38 7.64 16.13
N ARG A 57 -9.66 7.62 17.45
CA ARG A 57 -10.74 6.84 18.05
C ARG A 57 -12.12 7.14 17.44
N PRO A 58 -12.55 8.40 17.23
CA PRO A 58 -13.86 8.68 16.63
C PRO A 58 -13.95 8.14 15.20
N MET A 59 -12.89 8.32 14.40
CA MET A 59 -12.84 7.80 13.04
C MET A 59 -12.89 6.28 13.00
N ASN A 60 -12.16 5.61 13.91
CA ASN A 60 -12.18 4.16 14.00
C ASN A 60 -13.57 3.65 14.42
N ALA A 61 -14.25 4.32 15.35
CA ALA A 61 -15.62 3.97 15.72
C ALA A 61 -16.59 4.07 14.53
N VAL A 62 -16.49 5.13 13.72
CA VAL A 62 -17.29 5.28 12.48
C VAL A 62 -16.97 4.18 11.46
N ILE A 63 -15.70 3.81 11.31
CA ILE A 63 -15.31 2.69 10.43
C ILE A 63 -15.91 1.38 10.94
N ASP A 64 -15.87 1.13 12.24
CA ASP A 64 -16.37 -0.10 12.83
C ASP A 64 -17.92 -0.24 12.71
N LEU A 65 -18.65 0.86 12.44
CA LEU A 65 -20.09 0.81 12.11
C LEU A 65 -20.39 0.14 10.75
N GLY A 66 -19.41 0.10 9.84
CA GLY A 66 -19.55 -0.64 8.57
C GLY A 66 -20.53 -0.06 7.55
N ASN A 67 -21.14 1.10 7.82
CA ASN A 67 -22.30 1.59 7.07
C ASN A 67 -22.05 2.85 6.25
N SER A 68 -20.81 3.35 6.17
CA SER A 68 -20.49 4.54 5.38
C SER A 68 -20.70 4.29 3.86
N PRO A 69 -21.02 5.32 3.06
CA PRO A 69 -21.15 5.17 1.61
C PRO A 69 -19.90 4.57 0.93
N VAL A 70 -18.71 4.87 1.45
CA VAL A 70 -17.44 4.31 0.98
C VAL A 70 -17.39 2.79 1.24
N GLN A 71 -17.77 2.35 2.44
CA GLN A 71 -17.81 0.92 2.77
C GLN A 71 -18.83 0.17 1.93
N GLN A 72 -19.99 0.78 1.69
CA GLN A 72 -21.02 0.21 0.83
C GLN A 72 -20.54 0.09 -0.63
N PHE A 73 -19.84 1.10 -1.16
CA PHE A 73 -19.29 1.06 -2.52
C PHE A 73 -18.32 -0.11 -2.72
N TYR A 74 -17.38 -0.28 -1.78
CA TYR A 74 -16.34 -1.31 -1.82
C TYR A 74 -16.81 -2.69 -1.33
N LYS A 75 -18.04 -2.81 -0.84
CA LYS A 75 -18.55 -4.09 -0.35
C LYS A 75 -18.57 -5.12 -1.49
N GLY A 76 -17.87 -6.24 -1.28
CA GLY A 76 -17.75 -7.34 -2.22
C GLY A 76 -17.05 -6.96 -3.54
N THR A 77 -16.31 -5.86 -3.60
CA THR A 77 -15.60 -5.48 -4.84
C THR A 77 -14.28 -6.22 -4.99
N THR A 78 -13.93 -6.55 -6.22
CA THR A 78 -12.58 -6.95 -6.62
C THR A 78 -11.83 -5.75 -7.21
N ILE A 79 -10.62 -5.50 -6.70
CA ILE A 79 -9.80 -4.33 -7.04
C ILE A 79 -8.58 -4.77 -7.85
N PHE A 80 -8.30 -4.09 -8.98
CA PHE A 80 -7.00 -4.17 -9.63
C PHE A 80 -6.12 -2.98 -9.23
N LEU A 81 -4.99 -3.27 -8.59
CA LEU A 81 -4.06 -2.29 -8.05
C LEU A 81 -2.71 -2.34 -8.76
N THR A 82 -2.30 -1.20 -9.31
CA THR A 82 -0.91 -1.00 -9.72
C THR A 82 -0.17 -0.15 -8.68
N GLY A 83 1.14 -0.34 -8.56
CA GLY A 83 1.94 0.43 -7.60
C GLY A 83 1.81 -0.05 -6.14
N GLY A 84 1.18 -1.20 -5.90
CA GLY A 84 0.99 -1.76 -4.55
C GLY A 84 2.28 -2.07 -3.79
N SER A 85 3.42 -2.21 -4.47
CA SER A 85 4.73 -2.34 -3.81
C SER A 85 5.34 -1.00 -3.33
N GLY A 86 4.81 0.13 -3.79
CA GLY A 86 5.26 1.47 -3.44
C GLY A 86 4.71 1.96 -2.11
N PHE A 87 5.15 3.14 -1.66
CA PHE A 87 4.76 3.70 -0.36
C PHE A 87 3.23 3.83 -0.23
N LEU A 88 2.58 4.59 -1.12
CA LEU A 88 1.14 4.83 -1.07
C LEU A 88 0.33 3.55 -1.32
N GLY A 89 0.77 2.69 -2.23
CA GLY A 89 0.07 1.45 -2.57
C GLY A 89 -0.06 0.48 -1.39
N LYS A 90 0.98 0.37 -0.55
CA LYS A 90 0.91 -0.44 0.67
C LYS A 90 -0.10 0.14 1.68
N GLN A 91 -0.10 1.46 1.86
CA GLN A 91 -1.06 2.15 2.75
C GLN A 91 -2.49 1.96 2.27
N PHE A 92 -2.72 2.05 0.95
CA PHE A 92 -4.01 1.79 0.35
C PHE A 92 -4.49 0.35 0.65
N MET A 93 -3.63 -0.66 0.40
CA MET A 93 -3.98 -2.06 0.72
C MET A 93 -4.29 -2.26 2.20
N GLU A 94 -3.46 -1.73 3.11
CA GLU A 94 -3.73 -1.79 4.56
C GLU A 94 -5.08 -1.19 4.89
N LYS A 95 -5.33 0.04 4.41
CA LYS A 95 -6.50 0.81 4.77
C LYS A 95 -7.78 0.21 4.21
N ILE A 96 -7.77 -0.25 2.96
CA ILE A 96 -8.95 -0.80 2.30
C ILE A 96 -9.38 -2.10 2.96
N PHE A 97 -8.45 -3.01 3.28
CA PHE A 97 -8.78 -4.22 4.03
C PHE A 97 -9.19 -3.93 5.47
N ARG A 98 -8.55 -2.97 6.14
CA ARG A 98 -8.91 -2.62 7.53
C ARG A 98 -10.26 -1.95 7.64
N SER A 99 -10.66 -1.16 6.64
CA SER A 99 -11.85 -0.29 6.75
C SER A 99 -13.04 -0.76 5.92
N CYS A 100 -12.84 -1.62 4.92
CA CYS A 100 -13.90 -2.10 4.03
C CYS A 100 -13.94 -3.64 3.96
N GLU A 101 -15.03 -4.16 3.40
CA GLU A 101 -15.24 -5.59 3.11
C GLU A 101 -15.13 -5.84 1.60
N ILE A 102 -13.90 -5.88 1.09
CA ILE A 102 -13.65 -6.21 -0.32
C ILE A 102 -13.56 -7.73 -0.51
N GLU A 103 -13.73 -8.19 -1.76
CA GLU A 103 -13.53 -9.60 -2.10
C GLU A 103 -12.05 -9.93 -2.30
N ARG A 104 -11.34 -9.13 -3.10
CA ARG A 104 -9.94 -9.42 -3.50
C ARG A 104 -9.21 -8.18 -4.02
N ILE A 105 -7.89 -8.20 -3.92
CA ILE A 105 -6.99 -7.31 -4.68
C ILE A 105 -6.11 -8.14 -5.62
N TYR A 106 -6.20 -7.86 -6.91
CA TYR A 106 -5.17 -8.22 -7.88
C TYR A 106 -4.09 -7.13 -7.88
N ILE A 107 -2.85 -7.48 -7.54
CA ILE A 107 -1.74 -6.53 -7.49
C ILE A 107 -0.76 -6.76 -8.65
N LEU A 108 -0.58 -5.75 -9.50
CA LEU A 108 0.43 -5.79 -10.56
C LEU A 108 1.83 -5.66 -9.96
N LEU A 109 2.64 -6.69 -10.13
CA LEU A 109 4.03 -6.76 -9.67
C LEU A 109 4.97 -7.05 -10.83
N ARG A 110 5.95 -6.18 -10.98
CA ARG A 110 7.05 -6.42 -11.93
C ARG A 110 7.86 -7.67 -11.55
N PRO A 111 8.43 -8.41 -12.49
CA PRO A 111 9.47 -9.38 -12.16
C PRO A 111 10.69 -8.67 -11.58
N LYS A 112 11.47 -9.35 -10.74
CA LYS A 112 12.81 -8.91 -10.32
C LYS A 112 13.77 -10.08 -10.48
N LYS A 113 15.01 -9.79 -10.90
CA LYS A 113 16.04 -10.81 -11.08
C LYS A 113 16.17 -11.66 -9.79
N GLY A 114 15.95 -12.96 -9.92
CA GLY A 114 16.06 -13.92 -8.82
C GLY A 114 14.93 -13.92 -7.79
N LYS A 115 13.79 -13.24 -8.03
CA LYS A 115 12.63 -13.28 -7.14
C LYS A 115 11.32 -13.40 -7.91
N THR A 116 10.51 -14.41 -7.59
CA THR A 116 9.16 -14.58 -8.16
C THR A 116 8.20 -13.51 -7.63
N ILE A 117 7.09 -13.25 -8.33
CA ILE A 117 6.06 -12.30 -7.86
C ILE A 117 5.44 -12.74 -6.52
N ALA A 118 5.32 -14.03 -6.26
CA ALA A 118 4.85 -14.57 -4.98
C ALA A 118 5.82 -14.22 -3.84
N GLN A 119 7.12 -14.45 -4.04
CA GLN A 119 8.14 -14.07 -3.06
C GLN A 119 8.18 -12.55 -2.83
N ARG A 120 7.97 -11.76 -3.89
CA ARG A 120 7.85 -10.30 -3.79
C ARG A 120 6.64 -9.89 -2.96
N LEU A 121 5.48 -10.51 -3.17
CA LEU A 121 4.28 -10.25 -2.38
C LEU A 121 4.51 -10.59 -0.90
N THR A 122 5.06 -11.78 -0.59
CA THR A 122 5.40 -12.17 0.78
C THR A 122 6.30 -11.14 1.45
N TYR A 123 7.30 -10.61 0.74
CA TYR A 123 8.16 -9.55 1.28
C TYR A 123 7.41 -8.23 1.52
N ILE A 124 6.51 -7.84 0.61
CA ILE A 124 5.69 -6.64 0.78
C ILE A 124 4.81 -6.76 2.03
N LEU A 125 4.16 -7.91 2.23
CA LEU A 125 3.24 -8.12 3.35
C LEU A 125 3.94 -8.29 4.70
N LYS A 126 5.25 -8.56 4.73
CA LYS A 126 6.05 -8.56 5.98
C LYS A 126 6.29 -7.17 6.58
N ASP A 127 5.92 -6.10 5.87
CA ASP A 127 6.07 -4.72 6.35
C ASP A 127 5.29 -4.52 7.68
N PRO A 128 5.90 -3.84 8.69
CA PRO A 128 5.23 -3.53 9.95
C PRO A 128 3.92 -2.75 9.79
N LEU A 129 3.76 -2.03 8.67
CA LEU A 129 2.50 -1.37 8.32
C LEU A 129 1.27 -2.28 8.50
N TYR A 130 1.39 -3.55 8.13
CA TYR A 130 0.28 -4.50 8.17
C TYR A 130 0.07 -5.14 9.55
N GLU A 131 0.78 -4.75 10.61
CA GLU A 131 0.62 -5.36 11.93
C GLU A 131 -0.78 -5.15 12.51
N THR A 132 -1.30 -3.92 12.44
CA THR A 132 -2.67 -3.62 12.89
C THR A 132 -3.70 -4.40 12.08
N LEU A 133 -3.52 -4.46 10.75
CA LEU A 133 -4.40 -5.24 9.88
C LEU A 133 -4.30 -6.75 10.19
N ARG A 134 -3.11 -7.30 10.40
CA ARG A 134 -2.92 -8.72 10.79
C ARG A 134 -3.67 -9.06 12.09
N LYS A 135 -3.66 -8.16 13.07
CA LYS A 135 -4.40 -8.36 14.32
C LYS A 135 -5.91 -8.35 14.11
N LYS A 136 -6.43 -7.44 13.26
CA LYS A 136 -7.86 -7.31 12.99
C LYS A 136 -8.41 -8.36 12.00
N LYS A 137 -7.64 -8.71 10.96
CA LYS A 137 -8.00 -9.64 9.89
C LYS A 137 -6.80 -10.55 9.56
N PRO A 138 -6.52 -11.59 10.34
CA PRO A 138 -5.33 -12.44 10.16
C PRO A 138 -5.17 -13.04 8.76
N ASN A 139 -6.29 -13.31 8.08
CA ASN A 139 -6.32 -14.00 6.78
C ASN A 139 -6.36 -13.06 5.57
N PHE A 140 -6.25 -11.73 5.74
CA PHE A 140 -6.38 -10.76 4.63
C PHE A 140 -5.43 -11.02 3.46
N ALA A 141 -4.27 -11.64 3.73
CA ALA A 141 -3.27 -11.94 2.73
C ALA A 141 -3.75 -12.96 1.67
N ASN A 142 -4.73 -13.80 2.01
CA ASN A 142 -5.31 -14.78 1.08
C ASN A 142 -6.07 -14.10 -0.06
N ASP A 143 -6.56 -12.89 0.19
CA ASP A 143 -7.34 -12.10 -0.75
C ASP A 143 -6.46 -11.15 -1.58
N ILE A 144 -5.13 -11.34 -1.57
CA ILE A 144 -4.19 -10.58 -2.38
C ILE A 144 -3.50 -11.51 -3.38
N VAL A 145 -3.82 -11.33 -4.66
CA VAL A 145 -3.31 -12.18 -5.74
C VAL A 145 -2.31 -11.38 -6.58
N PRO A 146 -1.03 -11.78 -6.63
CA PRO A 146 -0.04 -11.09 -7.44
C PRO A 146 -0.21 -11.47 -8.91
N ILE A 147 -0.18 -10.47 -9.79
CA ILE A 147 -0.16 -10.64 -11.25
C ILE A 147 1.16 -10.09 -11.77
N GLU A 148 1.82 -10.85 -12.66
CA GLU A 148 3.04 -10.38 -13.30
C GLU A 148 2.73 -9.34 -14.38
N GLY A 149 3.49 -8.26 -14.40
CA GLY A 149 3.45 -7.28 -15.50
C GLY A 149 4.15 -5.96 -15.16
N ASP A 150 4.22 -5.07 -16.15
CA ASP A 150 4.81 -3.74 -16.04
C ASP A 150 3.91 -2.72 -16.73
N VAL A 151 3.58 -1.64 -16.02
CA VAL A 151 2.79 -0.52 -16.58
C VAL A 151 3.51 0.18 -17.74
N ALA A 152 4.84 0.02 -17.84
CA ALA A 152 5.57 0.51 -18.98
C ALA A 152 5.21 -0.26 -20.25
N ASP A 153 4.76 -1.51 -20.19
CA ASP A 153 4.58 -2.39 -21.34
C ASP A 153 3.17 -2.30 -21.96
N VAL A 154 3.06 -2.73 -23.23
CA VAL A 154 1.77 -2.85 -23.91
C VAL A 154 0.91 -3.89 -23.19
N ARG A 155 -0.39 -3.62 -23.06
CA ARG A 155 -1.34 -4.42 -22.26
C ARG A 155 -0.83 -4.66 -20.83
N LEU A 156 -0.04 -3.72 -20.28
CA LEU A 156 0.58 -3.81 -18.95
C LEU A 156 1.51 -5.03 -18.78
N GLY A 157 1.95 -5.66 -19.88
CA GLY A 157 2.72 -6.90 -19.85
C GLY A 157 1.92 -8.12 -19.37
N LEU A 158 0.58 -8.04 -19.37
CA LEU A 158 -0.29 -9.11 -18.90
C LEU A 158 -0.31 -10.29 -19.87
N SER A 159 -0.40 -11.51 -19.33
CA SER A 159 -0.77 -12.69 -20.10
C SER A 159 -2.24 -12.61 -20.54
N ASP A 160 -2.62 -13.34 -21.59
CA ASP A 160 -4.03 -13.39 -22.01
C ASP A 160 -4.93 -13.97 -20.92
N LYS A 161 -4.43 -14.94 -20.15
CA LYS A 161 -5.15 -15.50 -19.00
C LYS A 161 -5.42 -14.44 -17.92
N ASP A 162 -4.41 -13.64 -17.56
CA ASP A 162 -4.57 -12.61 -16.53
C ASP A 162 -5.45 -11.48 -17.04
N TRP A 163 -5.32 -11.10 -18.31
CA TRP A 163 -6.20 -10.13 -18.97
C TRP A 163 -7.67 -10.58 -18.89
N ASP A 164 -7.96 -11.82 -19.26
CA ASP A 164 -9.31 -12.38 -19.19
C ASP A 164 -9.85 -12.44 -17.77
N THR A 165 -9.00 -12.77 -16.80
CA THR A 165 -9.36 -12.79 -15.38
C THR A 165 -9.74 -11.39 -14.92
N LEU A 166 -8.87 -10.40 -15.17
CA LEU A 166 -9.09 -9.01 -14.75
C LEU A 166 -10.34 -8.40 -15.39
N THR A 167 -10.54 -8.61 -16.70
CA THR A 167 -11.70 -8.06 -17.42
C THR A 167 -13.04 -8.67 -16.97
N LYS A 168 -13.02 -9.90 -16.44
CA LYS A 168 -14.22 -10.55 -15.89
C LYS A 168 -14.51 -10.15 -14.45
N GLU A 169 -13.50 -10.03 -13.61
CA GLU A 169 -13.70 -9.95 -12.15
C GLU A 169 -13.59 -8.53 -11.59
N VAL A 170 -12.81 -7.63 -12.21
CA VAL A 170 -12.48 -6.33 -11.60
C VAL A 170 -13.67 -5.38 -11.62
N ASN A 171 -13.95 -4.80 -10.44
CA ASN A 171 -14.94 -3.73 -10.27
C ASN A 171 -14.29 -2.35 -10.14
N VAL A 172 -13.09 -2.28 -9.55
CA VAL A 172 -12.42 -1.01 -9.29
C VAL A 172 -10.97 -1.09 -9.72
N ILE A 173 -10.52 -0.08 -10.46
CA ILE A 173 -9.13 0.07 -10.86
C ILE A 173 -8.49 1.18 -10.04
N VAL A 174 -7.37 0.87 -9.37
CA VAL A 174 -6.58 1.83 -8.60
C VAL A 174 -5.18 1.92 -9.21
N HIS A 175 -4.91 3.02 -9.92
CA HIS A 175 -3.66 3.22 -10.63
C HIS A 175 -2.69 4.12 -9.84
N LEU A 176 -1.75 3.52 -9.11
CA LEU A 176 -0.73 4.25 -8.32
C LEU A 176 0.69 4.02 -8.82
N ALA A 177 0.88 3.22 -9.88
CA ALA A 177 2.20 3.02 -10.46
C ALA A 177 2.62 4.24 -11.28
N ALA A 178 3.72 4.87 -10.87
CA ALA A 178 4.36 5.95 -11.60
C ALA A 178 5.87 5.92 -11.34
N THR A 179 6.64 6.56 -12.21
CA THR A 179 7.96 7.06 -11.84
C THR A 179 7.80 8.49 -11.32
N VAL A 180 8.29 8.72 -10.10
CA VAL A 180 8.31 10.02 -9.42
C VAL A 180 9.74 10.59 -9.35
N ARG A 181 10.64 10.00 -10.13
CA ARG A 181 12.04 10.42 -10.23
C ARG A 181 12.14 11.61 -11.18
N PHE A 182 12.63 12.74 -10.67
CA PHE A 182 12.85 13.95 -11.47
C PHE A 182 13.99 13.81 -12.49
N ASP A 183 14.85 12.80 -12.32
CA ASP A 183 16.00 12.49 -13.17
C ASP A 183 15.74 11.32 -14.15
N GLU A 184 14.49 10.83 -14.27
CA GLU A 184 14.16 9.76 -15.20
C GLU A 184 14.19 10.25 -16.65
N HIS A 185 14.72 9.43 -17.56
CA HIS A 185 14.69 9.74 -18.99
C HIS A 185 13.26 9.96 -19.48
N LEU A 186 13.02 11.08 -20.18
CA LEU A 186 11.69 11.49 -20.65
C LEU A 186 10.95 10.37 -21.39
N LYS A 187 11.64 9.62 -22.27
CA LYS A 187 11.04 8.47 -22.97
C LYS A 187 10.49 7.44 -21.98
N LYS A 188 11.28 7.06 -20.98
CA LYS A 188 10.88 6.07 -19.97
C LYS A 188 9.78 6.61 -19.05
N ALA A 189 9.87 7.87 -18.62
CA ALA A 189 8.82 8.53 -17.86
C ALA A 189 7.49 8.59 -18.65
N GLY A 190 7.55 8.88 -19.96
CA GLY A 190 6.39 8.86 -20.85
C GLY A 190 5.76 7.47 -20.97
N LEU A 191 6.57 6.41 -21.08
CA LEU A 191 6.03 5.04 -21.14
C LEU A 191 5.33 4.64 -19.83
N ILE A 192 5.88 5.02 -18.68
CA ILE A 192 5.31 4.65 -17.38
C ILE A 192 4.09 5.51 -17.04
N ASN A 193 4.22 6.83 -17.07
CA ASN A 193 3.21 7.74 -16.51
C ASN A 193 2.12 8.11 -17.53
N VAL A 194 2.43 8.11 -18.83
CA VAL A 194 1.47 8.50 -19.88
C VAL A 194 0.92 7.26 -20.58
N ARG A 195 1.79 6.45 -21.21
CA ARG A 195 1.33 5.22 -21.87
C ARG A 195 0.78 4.23 -20.87
N GLY A 196 1.38 4.05 -19.69
CA GLY A 196 0.83 3.18 -18.65
C GLY A 196 -0.60 3.54 -18.28
N THR A 197 -0.90 4.83 -18.13
CA THR A 197 -2.28 5.31 -17.91
C THR A 197 -3.19 4.96 -19.09
N ARG A 198 -2.73 5.13 -20.35
CA ARG A 198 -3.48 4.69 -21.54
C ARG A 198 -3.79 3.19 -21.48
N GLU A 199 -2.82 2.33 -21.21
CA GLU A 199 -3.03 0.88 -21.14
C GLU A 199 -4.02 0.49 -20.04
N MET A 200 -3.99 1.20 -18.90
CA MET A 200 -4.97 1.03 -17.83
C MET A 200 -6.40 1.39 -18.28
N LEU A 201 -6.55 2.48 -19.05
CA LEU A 201 -7.84 2.86 -19.63
C LEU A 201 -8.33 1.84 -20.65
N GLU A 202 -7.44 1.29 -21.48
CA GLU A 202 -7.79 0.21 -22.42
C GLU A 202 -8.25 -1.05 -21.68
N LEU A 203 -7.57 -1.45 -20.60
CA LEU A 203 -8.06 -2.54 -19.75
C LEU A 203 -9.44 -2.23 -19.15
N GLY A 204 -9.61 -1.01 -18.61
CA GLY A 204 -10.87 -0.57 -18.00
C GLY A 204 -12.07 -0.63 -18.95
N LYS A 205 -11.88 -0.28 -20.23
CA LYS A 205 -12.92 -0.41 -21.27
C LYS A 205 -13.36 -1.86 -21.51
N GLN A 206 -12.48 -2.82 -21.24
CA GLN A 206 -12.77 -4.25 -21.41
C GLN A 206 -13.36 -4.88 -20.14
N CYS A 207 -13.26 -4.22 -18.98
CA CYS A 207 -13.82 -4.72 -17.73
C CYS A 207 -15.35 -4.71 -17.75
N LYS A 208 -15.97 -5.87 -17.54
CA LYS A 208 -17.42 -6.05 -17.64
C LYS A 208 -18.21 -5.50 -16.45
N ASN A 209 -17.55 -5.38 -15.30
CA ASN A 209 -18.20 -5.10 -14.02
C ASN A 209 -17.62 -3.85 -13.33
N LEU A 210 -16.99 -2.96 -14.11
CA LEU A 210 -16.40 -1.73 -13.59
C LEU A 210 -17.49 -0.81 -13.02
N LYS A 211 -17.30 -0.33 -11.79
CA LYS A 211 -18.21 0.57 -11.07
C LYS A 211 -17.84 2.04 -11.26
#